data_AF-A0A068VFM6-F1
#
_entry.id   AF-A0A068VFM6-F1
#
_cell.length_a   1.000
_cell.length_b   1.000
_cell.length_c   1.000
_cell.angle_alpha   90.00
_cell.angle_beta   90.00
_cell.angle_gamma   90.00
#
_symmetry.space_group_name_H-M   'P 1'
#
loop_
_entity.id
_entity.type
_entity.pdbx_description
1 polymer ?
#
loop_
_entity_poly.entity_id
_entity_poly.type
_entity_poly.pdbx_seq_one_letter_code
_entity_poly.pdbx_strand_id
1 'polypeptide(L)'
;MTEAVVRGKPGMASVKDMPLVQDGPPPGGFAPVRYARRIPNSGPSAMAIFLAAFGVFSYGMYQVGKGNKIRRALKEEKYAARSAILPLLQAEEDERFVEEWKKYLEEEARIMKDVPGWKVGENVYNSGRWMPPATGELRPDVW
;
A
#
# COMPACT_ATOMS: atom_id res chain seq x y z
N MET A 1 -83.30 -0.56 -39.84
CA MET A 1 -84.53 -0.98 -39.12
C MET A 1 -84.43 -2.39 -38.51
N THR A 2 -83.38 -3.18 -38.78
CA THR A 2 -83.22 -4.56 -38.26
C THR A 2 -82.59 -4.65 -36.87
N GLU A 3 -81.77 -3.68 -36.46
CA GLU A 3 -81.11 -3.65 -35.14
C GLU A 3 -82.09 -3.67 -33.97
N ALA A 4 -83.27 -3.07 -34.12
CA ALA A 4 -84.31 -3.08 -33.10
C ALA A 4 -84.87 -4.49 -32.83
N VAL A 5 -84.80 -5.39 -33.82
CA VAL A 5 -85.21 -6.80 -33.70
C VAL A 5 -84.10 -7.64 -33.08
N VAL A 6 -82.84 -7.36 -33.43
CA VAL A 6 -81.68 -8.12 -32.96
C VAL A 6 -81.30 -7.80 -31.50
N ARG A 7 -81.41 -6.53 -31.10
CA ARG A 7 -81.06 -6.06 -29.74
C ARG A 7 -82.28 -5.82 -28.86
N GLY A 8 -83.47 -6.18 -29.31
CA GLY A 8 -84.71 -5.95 -28.58
C GLY A 8 -84.73 -6.68 -27.24
N LYS A 9 -85.10 -5.97 -26.17
CA LYS A 9 -85.38 -6.53 -24.84
C LYS A 9 -86.87 -6.38 -24.50
N PRO A 10 -87.47 -7.34 -23.78
CA PRO A 10 -88.86 -7.23 -23.32
C PRO A 10 -89.06 -5.95 -22.48
N GLY A 11 -90.09 -5.16 -22.81
CA GLY A 11 -90.43 -3.93 -22.07
C GLY A 11 -89.82 -2.63 -22.62
N MET A 12 -89.13 -2.66 -23.76
CA MET A 12 -88.66 -1.43 -24.42
C MET A 12 -89.82 -0.65 -25.07
N ALA A 13 -89.94 0.64 -24.75
CA ALA A 13 -90.93 1.54 -25.33
C ALA A 13 -90.37 2.35 -26.52
N SER A 14 -89.04 2.53 -26.57
CA SER A 14 -88.37 3.30 -27.62
C SER A 14 -87.08 2.63 -28.09
N VAL A 15 -86.68 2.95 -29.32
CA VAL A 15 -85.39 2.55 -29.91
C VAL A 15 -84.20 3.06 -29.06
N LYS A 16 -84.38 4.13 -28.27
CA LYS A 16 -83.34 4.66 -27.37
C LYS A 16 -83.00 3.73 -26.21
N ASP A 17 -83.90 2.83 -25.84
CA ASP A 17 -83.73 1.92 -24.69
C ASP A 17 -83.02 0.61 -25.08
N MET A 18 -82.47 0.54 -26.31
CA MET A 18 -81.74 -0.64 -26.77
C MET A 18 -80.52 -0.90 -25.87
N PRO A 19 -80.32 -2.13 -25.40
CA PRO A 19 -79.16 -2.50 -24.61
C PRO A 19 -77.88 -2.33 -25.44
N LEU A 20 -76.94 -1.55 -24.91
CA LEU A 20 -75.60 -1.41 -25.44
C LEU A 20 -74.62 -1.96 -24.40
N VAL A 21 -74.18 -3.20 -24.59
CA VAL A 21 -73.10 -3.80 -23.79
C VAL A 21 -71.83 -3.69 -24.61
N GLN A 22 -70.94 -2.79 -24.20
CA GLN A 22 -69.63 -2.57 -24.80
C GLN A 22 -68.55 -2.95 -23.79
N ASP A 23 -67.41 -3.41 -24.28
CA ASP A 23 -66.23 -3.58 -23.44
C ASP A 23 -65.77 -2.21 -22.94
N GLY A 24 -65.53 -2.11 -21.64
CA GLY A 24 -65.29 -0.85 -20.96
C GLY A 24 -64.66 -1.09 -19.60
N PRO A 25 -64.05 -0.05 -19.00
CA PRO A 25 -63.49 -0.18 -17.67
C PRO A 25 -64.61 -0.55 -16.68
N PRO A 26 -64.29 -1.34 -15.63
CA PRO A 26 -65.27 -1.62 -14.59
C PRO A 26 -65.75 -0.30 -13.95
N PRO A 27 -66.97 -0.28 -13.38
CA PRO A 27 -67.45 0.88 -12.66
C PRO A 27 -66.48 1.19 -11.50
N GLY A 28 -65.77 2.32 -11.60
CA GLY A 28 -64.69 2.71 -10.66
C GLY A 28 -63.28 2.76 -11.27
N GLY A 29 -63.09 2.26 -12.50
CA GLY A 29 -61.80 2.32 -13.22
C GLY A 29 -60.76 1.29 -12.72
N PHE A 30 -59.57 1.33 -13.32
CA PHE A 30 -58.44 0.47 -12.94
C PHE A 30 -57.59 1.11 -11.83
N ALA A 31 -56.81 0.28 -11.15
CA ALA A 31 -55.83 0.77 -10.18
C ALA A 31 -54.88 1.80 -10.80
N PRO A 32 -54.45 2.83 -10.05
CA PRO A 32 -53.60 3.89 -10.58
C PRO A 32 -52.25 3.31 -11.00
N VAL A 33 -51.97 3.30 -12.30
CA VAL A 33 -50.68 2.90 -12.85
C VAL A 33 -49.67 4.01 -12.61
N ARG A 34 -48.60 3.70 -11.87
CA ARG A 34 -47.54 4.66 -11.57
C ARG A 34 -46.59 4.76 -12.76
N TYR A 35 -46.59 5.90 -13.45
CA TYR A 35 -45.73 6.17 -14.61
C TYR A 35 -44.47 7.00 -14.28
N ALA A 36 -44.47 7.71 -13.14
CA ALA A 36 -43.38 8.61 -12.78
C ALA A 36 -42.16 7.84 -12.23
N ARG A 37 -40.96 8.27 -12.63
CA ARG A 37 -39.68 7.78 -12.11
C ARG A 37 -39.51 8.23 -10.65
N ARG A 38 -39.21 7.29 -9.76
CA ARG A 38 -38.82 7.56 -8.37
C ARG A 38 -37.53 6.82 -8.07
N ILE A 39 -36.42 7.56 -8.03
CA ILE A 39 -35.13 7.03 -7.58
C ILE A 39 -34.87 7.62 -6.19
N PRO A 40 -34.78 6.78 -5.15
CA PRO A 40 -34.48 7.24 -3.81
C PRO A 40 -32.99 7.57 -3.70
N ASN A 41 -32.67 8.78 -3.26
CA ASN A 41 -31.30 9.20 -2.93
C ASN A 41 -31.04 9.00 -1.43
N SER A 42 -31.18 7.76 -0.96
CA SER A 42 -31.07 7.40 0.47
C SER A 42 -29.63 7.28 0.98
N GLY A 43 -28.66 7.85 0.26
CA GLY A 43 -27.25 7.80 0.64
C GLY A 43 -26.92 8.74 1.80
N PRO A 44 -25.76 8.54 2.46
CA PRO A 44 -25.27 9.47 3.46
C PRO A 44 -25.06 10.86 2.85
N SER A 45 -25.32 11.90 3.64
CA SER A 45 -25.11 13.28 3.20
C SER A 45 -23.62 13.54 2.91
N ALA A 46 -23.33 14.54 2.07
CA ALA A 46 -21.95 14.91 1.74
C ALA A 46 -21.10 15.19 2.99
N MET A 47 -21.67 15.86 3.99
CA MET A 47 -21.00 16.12 5.27
C MET A 47 -20.72 14.85 6.07
N ALA A 48 -21.63 13.88 6.06
CA ALA A 48 -21.41 12.61 6.75
C ALA A 48 -20.23 11.85 6.11
N ILE A 49 -20.14 11.83 4.78
CA ILE A 49 -19.02 11.21 4.06
C ILE A 49 -17.71 11.94 4.38
N PHE A 50 -17.71 13.28 4.31
CA PHE A 50 -16.52 14.08 4.56
C PHE A 50 -15.99 13.89 6.00
N LEU A 51 -16.87 13.99 7.00
CA LEU A 51 -16.48 13.84 8.40
C LEU A 51 -16.01 12.42 8.71
N ALA A 52 -16.63 11.40 8.12
CA ALA A 52 -16.16 10.02 8.25
C ALA A 52 -14.75 9.85 7.67
N ALA A 53 -14.51 10.34 6.45
CA ALA A 53 -13.20 10.27 5.82
C ALA A 53 -12.14 11.03 6.61
N PHE A 54 -12.46 12.25 7.05
CA PHE A 54 -11.57 13.07 7.87
C PHE A 54 -11.28 12.43 9.24
N GLY A 55 -12.30 11.87 9.89
CA GLY A 55 -12.16 11.16 11.17
C GLY A 55 -11.27 9.93 11.06
N VAL A 56 -11.48 9.10 10.03
CA VAL A 56 -10.64 7.93 9.78
C VAL A 56 -9.19 8.35 9.46
N PHE A 57 -9.01 9.39 8.64
CA PHE A 57 -7.67 9.87 8.28
C PHE A 57 -6.91 10.42 9.50
N SER A 58 -7.53 11.33 10.27
CA SER A 58 -6.91 11.93 11.45
C SER A 58 -6.54 10.90 12.50
N TYR A 59 -7.44 9.94 12.77
CA TYR A 59 -7.16 8.84 13.69
C TYR A 59 -6.09 7.89 13.14
N GLY A 60 -6.12 7.57 11.85
CA GLY A 60 -5.10 6.76 11.19
C GLY A 60 -3.71 7.38 11.31
N MET A 61 -3.57 8.68 11.05
CA MET A 61 -2.31 9.39 11.18
C MET A 61 -1.79 9.42 12.62
N TYR A 62 -2.68 9.55 13.61
CA TYR A 62 -2.30 9.42 15.02
C TYR A 62 -1.74 8.03 15.35
N GLN A 63 -2.38 6.96 14.88
CA GLN A 63 -1.89 5.59 15.09
C GLN A 63 -0.57 5.32 14.37
N VAL A 64 -0.38 5.86 13.15
CA VAL A 64 0.91 5.81 12.45
C VAL A 64 2.01 6.51 13.25
N GLY A 65 1.73 7.66 13.85
CA GLY A 65 2.66 8.37 14.73
C GLY A 65 3.10 7.52 15.92
N LYS A 66 2.14 6.87 16.61
CA LYS A 66 2.43 5.92 17.70
C LYS A 66 3.28 4.74 17.22
N GLY A 67 2.90 4.13 16.11
CA GLY A 67 3.64 3.01 15.53
C GLY A 67 5.07 3.39 15.16
N ASN A 68 5.29 4.57 14.58
CA ASN A 68 6.63 5.05 14.25
C ASN A 68 7.48 5.32 15.49
N LYS A 69 6.89 5.80 16.59
CA LYS A 69 7.60 5.96 17.88
C LYS A 69 8.08 4.61 18.41
N ILE A 70 7.22 3.58 18.38
CA ILE A 70 7.58 2.22 18.81
C ILE A 70 8.66 1.63 17.91
N ARG A 71 8.52 1.74 16.58
CA ARG A 71 9.53 1.26 15.62
C ARG A 71 10.88 1.95 15.84
N ARG A 72 10.90 3.23 16.20
CA ARG A 72 12.12 3.95 16.52
C ARG A 72 12.78 3.39 17.78
N ALA A 73 12.01 3.19 18.85
CA ALA A 73 12.51 2.58 20.08
C ALA A 73 13.13 1.20 19.83
N LEU A 74 12.47 0.34 19.03
CA LEU A 74 13.02 -0.98 18.66
C LEU A 74 14.30 -0.88 17.82
N LYS A 75 14.40 0.10 16.93
CA LYS A 75 15.64 0.34 16.17
C LYS A 75 16.76 0.83 17.07
N GLU A 76 16.45 1.74 18.00
CA GLU A 76 17.41 2.23 19.00
C GLU A 76 17.93 1.10 19.89
N GLU A 77 17.05 0.21 20.35
CA GLU A 77 17.43 -1.00 21.08
C GLU A 77 18.38 -1.88 20.26
N LYS A 78 18.04 -2.15 19.00
CA LYS A 78 18.91 -2.91 18.09
C LYS A 78 20.27 -2.24 17.89
N TYR A 79 20.31 -0.92 17.74
CA TYR A 79 21.57 -0.18 17.61
C TYR A 79 22.38 -0.22 18.89
N ALA A 80 21.75 -0.04 20.06
CA ALA A 80 22.40 -0.13 21.36
C ALA A 80 23.02 -1.52 21.58
N ALA A 81 22.29 -2.60 21.26
CA ALA A 81 22.80 -3.96 21.34
C ALA A 81 24.01 -4.18 20.41
N ARG A 82 23.96 -3.65 19.18
CA ARG A 82 25.10 -3.71 18.25
C ARG A 82 26.30 -2.92 18.75
N SER A 83 26.09 -1.70 19.25
CA SER A 83 27.15 -0.86 19.80
C SER A 83 27.81 -1.50 21.02
N ALA A 84 27.06 -2.26 21.83
CA ALA A 84 27.60 -2.97 22.98
C ALA A 84 28.57 -4.10 22.60
N ILE A 85 28.27 -4.84 21.51
CA ILE A 85 29.12 -5.96 21.05
C ILE A 85 30.22 -5.53 20.07
N LEU A 86 30.11 -4.34 19.46
CA LEU A 86 31.02 -3.86 18.43
C LEU A 86 32.50 -3.86 18.86
N PRO A 87 32.89 -3.43 20.08
CA PRO A 87 34.30 -3.45 20.47
C PRO A 87 34.92 -4.85 20.48
N LEU A 88 34.13 -5.88 20.81
CA LEU A 88 34.60 -7.26 20.81
C LEU A 88 34.81 -7.76 19.38
N LEU A 89 33.84 -7.54 18.49
CA LEU A 89 33.97 -7.91 17.08
C LEU A 89 35.11 -7.15 16.39
N GLN A 90 35.33 -5.88 16.75
CA GLN A 90 36.44 -5.09 16.23
C GLN A 90 37.78 -5.66 16.68
N ALA A 91 37.90 -6.07 17.95
CA ALA A 91 39.14 -6.67 18.45
C ALA A 91 39.46 -8.00 17.76
N GLU A 92 38.46 -8.87 17.56
CA GLU A 92 38.63 -10.13 16.82
C GLU A 92 39.07 -9.88 15.36
N GLU A 93 38.50 -8.87 14.71
CA GLU A 93 38.86 -8.49 13.34
C GLU A 93 40.26 -7.86 13.27
N ASP A 94 40.64 -7.04 14.26
CA ASP A 94 41.97 -6.44 14.35
C ASP A 94 43.04 -7.54 14.55
N GLU A 95 42.78 -8.55 15.40
CA GLU A 95 43.65 -9.72 15.57
C GLU A 95 43.82 -10.49 14.26
N ARG A 96 42.71 -10.81 13.60
CA ARG A 96 42.71 -11.48 12.28
C ARG A 96 43.52 -10.69 11.24
N PHE A 97 43.33 -9.37 11.20
CA PHE A 97 44.02 -8.49 10.26
C PHE A 97 45.54 -8.46 10.54
N VAL A 98 45.95 -8.32 11.80
CA VAL A 98 47.37 -8.29 12.17
C VAL A 98 48.05 -9.62 11.85
N GLU A 99 47.38 -10.75 12.06
CA GLU A 99 47.91 -12.06 11.66
C GLU A 99 48.11 -12.16 10.15
N GLU A 100 47.13 -11.75 9.36
CA GLU A 100 47.23 -11.80 7.90
C GLU A 100 48.29 -10.81 7.37
N TRP A 101 48.39 -9.64 7.99
CA TRP A 101 49.40 -8.64 7.67
C TRP A 101 50.82 -9.15 7.96
N LYS A 102 51.03 -9.89 9.06
CA LYS A 102 52.32 -10.53 9.35
C LYS A 102 52.70 -11.54 8.26
N LYS A 103 51.78 -12.40 7.84
CA LYS A 103 52.02 -13.36 6.74
C LYS A 103 52.37 -12.62 5.45
N TYR A 104 51.65 -11.55 5.13
CA TYR A 104 51.93 -10.72 3.96
C TYR A 104 53.35 -10.13 4.00
N LEU A 105 53.78 -9.59 5.15
CA LEU A 105 55.13 -9.03 5.32
C LEU A 105 56.24 -10.11 5.26
N GLU A 106 55.99 -11.31 5.81
CA GLU A 106 56.92 -12.44 5.72
C GLU A 106 57.10 -12.90 4.26
N GLU A 107 55.99 -12.99 3.50
CA GLU A 107 56.02 -13.30 2.07
C GLU A 107 56.71 -12.19 1.26
N GLU A 108 56.43 -10.92 1.56
CA GLU A 108 57.11 -9.78 0.95
C GLU A 108 58.64 -9.87 1.16
N ALA A 109 59.09 -10.12 2.39
CA ALA A 109 60.51 -10.26 2.72
C ALA A 109 61.16 -11.43 1.98
N ARG A 110 60.45 -12.56 1.86
CA ARG A 110 60.93 -13.76 1.17
C ARG A 110 61.10 -13.52 -0.33
N ILE A 111 60.14 -12.84 -0.95
CA ILE A 111 60.11 -12.57 -2.40
C ILE A 111 61.10 -11.46 -2.77
N MET A 112 61.20 -10.40 -1.97
CA MET A 112 61.97 -9.19 -2.30
C MET A 112 63.42 -9.20 -1.81
N LYS A 113 63.90 -10.30 -1.22
CA LYS A 113 65.25 -10.44 -0.65
C LYS A 113 66.40 -10.04 -1.59
N ASP A 114 66.23 -10.25 -2.90
CA ASP A 114 67.28 -10.05 -3.90
C ASP A 114 67.18 -8.68 -4.61
N VAL A 115 66.19 -7.85 -4.26
CA VAL A 115 65.93 -6.55 -4.90
C VAL A 115 66.66 -5.42 -4.15
N PRO A 116 67.61 -4.71 -4.80
CA PRO A 116 68.39 -3.67 -4.13
C PRO A 116 67.52 -2.45 -3.78
N GLY A 117 67.62 -1.97 -2.55
CA GLY A 117 66.91 -0.78 -2.06
C GLY A 117 65.47 -1.01 -1.60
N TRP A 118 64.96 -2.24 -1.66
CA TRP A 118 63.63 -2.58 -1.15
C TRP A 118 63.62 -2.61 0.38
N LYS A 119 62.67 -1.92 1.01
CA LYS A 119 62.42 -1.96 2.45
C LYS A 119 61.08 -2.66 2.70
N VAL A 120 61.14 -3.82 3.33
CA VAL A 120 59.94 -4.61 3.68
C VAL A 120 59.04 -3.79 4.61
N GLY A 121 57.74 -3.75 4.32
CA GLY A 121 56.76 -3.03 5.13
C GLY A 121 56.91 -1.51 5.16
N GLU A 122 57.58 -0.91 4.16
CA GLU A 122 57.68 0.54 4.04
C GLU A 122 56.30 1.17 3.82
N ASN A 123 55.98 2.19 4.63
CA ASN A 123 54.69 2.87 4.50
C ASN A 123 54.67 3.74 3.24
N VAL A 124 53.74 3.44 2.34
CA VAL A 124 53.51 4.20 1.10
C VAL A 124 52.90 5.59 1.38
N TYR A 125 52.29 5.78 2.55
CA TYR A 125 51.70 7.05 2.95
C TYR A 125 52.68 7.92 3.73
N ASN A 126 52.91 9.13 3.22
CA ASN A 126 53.85 10.10 3.82
C ASN A 126 53.32 10.82 5.07
N SER A 127 52.06 10.59 5.46
CA SER A 127 51.40 11.34 6.54
C SER A 127 51.75 10.84 7.95
N GLY A 128 52.46 9.72 8.08
CA GLY A 128 52.74 9.05 9.35
C GLY A 128 51.51 8.45 10.04
N ARG A 129 50.34 8.47 9.38
CA ARG A 129 49.12 7.84 9.85
C ARG A 129 48.99 6.45 9.22
N TRP A 130 48.49 5.50 10.01
CA TRP A 130 48.09 4.21 9.49
C TRP A 130 46.83 4.35 8.63
N MET A 131 46.79 3.62 7.52
CA MET A 131 45.65 3.53 6.62
C MET A 131 45.44 2.05 6.27
N PRO A 132 44.20 1.56 6.19
CA PRO A 132 43.93 0.19 5.76
C PRO A 132 44.37 0.00 4.31
N PRO A 133 44.88 -1.19 3.93
CA PRO A 133 45.28 -1.48 2.56
C PRO A 133 44.05 -1.44 1.63
N ALA A 134 44.24 -0.92 0.41
CA ALA A 134 43.19 -0.81 -0.59
C ALA A 134 43.22 -2.02 -1.54
N THR A 135 42.05 -2.53 -1.94
CA THR A 135 41.90 -3.61 -2.92
C THR A 135 41.95 -3.12 -4.37
N GLY A 136 41.87 -1.81 -4.61
CA GLY A 136 41.86 -1.20 -5.94
C GLY A 136 40.48 -1.17 -6.63
N GLU A 137 39.50 -1.88 -6.08
CA GLU A 137 38.12 -1.88 -6.57
C GLU A 137 37.23 -0.95 -5.75
N LEU A 138 36.21 -0.37 -6.39
CA LEU A 138 35.26 0.51 -5.74
C LEU A 138 34.06 -0.29 -5.21
N ARG A 139 33.89 -0.30 -3.88
CA ARG A 139 32.88 -1.10 -3.14
C ARG A 139 33.02 -2.64 -3.29
N PRO A 140 34.19 -3.21 -2.93
CA PRO A 140 34.39 -4.67 -2.94
C PRO A 140 33.52 -5.42 -1.91
N ASP A 141 32.89 -4.70 -0.99
CA ASP A 141 31.97 -5.21 0.03
C ASP A 141 30.54 -5.45 -0.50
N VAL A 142 30.21 -4.92 -1.68
CA VAL A 142 28.88 -5.01 -2.30
C VAL A 142 29.01 -5.69 -3.66
N TRP A 143 28.63 -6.97 -3.72
CA TRP A 143 28.59 -7.78 -4.94
C TRP A 143 27.20 -7.74 -5.60
#